data_AF-B9FS14-F1
#
_entry.id   AF-B9FS14-F1
#
_cell.length_a   1.000
_cell.length_b   1.000
_cell.length_c   1.000
_cell.angle_alpha   90.00
_cell.angle_beta   90.00
_cell.angle_gamma   90.00
#
_symmetry.space_group_name_H-M   'P 1'
#
loop_
_entity.id
_entity.type
_entity.pdbx_description
1 polymer ?
#
loop_
_entity_poly.entity_id
_entity_poly.type
_entity_poly.pdbx_seq_one_letter_code
_entity_poly.pdbx_strand_id
1 'polypeptide(L)'
;MDYSNMGHAAADELIRGKRVAVVGSGKSAFDTVAECAAANGGRYPCAMICRSGRWMVNGGFVWGVSLGHLFCNRLAELTVHKPGEGLALALLAILLTPLRWLLSKLAETYFKMQIPMEKHGMVPEESFAGSMSGCRLGVLPDKFYDRLKEEMCKSTQNCCLPVYERCTRKHVVVNLFSLV
;
A
#
# COMPACT_ATOMS: atom_id res chain seq x y z
N MET A 1 14.88 20.05 13.09
CA MET A 1 14.96 20.03 11.61
C MET A 1 13.59 19.69 11.08
N ASP A 2 13.07 20.50 10.16
CA ASP A 2 11.76 20.28 9.56
C ASP A 2 11.95 19.45 8.27
N TYR A 3 11.97 18.12 8.43
CA TYR A 3 12.23 17.17 7.33
C TYR A 3 11.20 17.28 6.19
N SER A 4 10.00 17.77 6.52
CA SER A 4 8.86 17.97 5.64
C SER A 4 9.13 18.96 4.51
N ASN A 5 10.03 19.92 4.72
CA ASN A 5 10.32 21.01 3.77
C ASN A 5 11.72 20.87 3.14
N MET A 6 12.33 19.69 3.25
CA MET A 6 13.66 19.40 2.75
C MET A 6 13.60 19.10 1.25
N GLY A 7 14.43 19.77 0.44
CA GLY A 7 14.54 19.49 -0.99
C GLY A 7 15.17 18.12 -1.27
N HIS A 8 14.86 17.53 -2.42
CA HIS A 8 15.30 16.17 -2.80
C HIS A 8 16.82 15.97 -2.68
N ALA A 9 17.64 16.93 -3.12
CA ALA A 9 19.10 16.83 -3.04
C ALA A 9 19.63 16.74 -1.60
N ALA A 10 19.04 17.50 -0.67
CA ALA A 10 19.42 17.47 0.74
C ALA A 10 18.94 16.18 1.43
N ALA A 11 17.78 15.65 1.01
CA ALA A 11 17.28 14.36 1.49
C ALA A 11 18.18 13.19 1.03
N ASP A 12 18.63 13.21 -0.23
CA ASP A 12 19.56 12.21 -0.77
C ASP A 12 20.89 12.20 0.01
N GLU A 13 21.45 13.37 0.28
CA GLU A 13 22.70 13.47 1.06
C GLU A 13 22.51 12.97 2.50
N LEU A 14 21.34 13.21 3.10
CA LEU A 14 21.01 12.72 4.42
C LEU A 14 20.89 11.19 4.47
N ILE A 15 20.32 10.59 3.44
CA ILE A 15 20.05 9.14 3.35
C ILE A 15 21.31 8.37 2.98
N ARG A 16 22.19 8.97 2.16
CA ARG A 16 23.38 8.33 1.60
C ARG A 16 24.31 7.79 2.69
N GLY A 17 24.60 6.49 2.62
CA GLY A 17 25.53 5.82 3.53
C GLY A 17 24.99 5.59 4.94
N LYS A 18 23.70 5.86 5.18
CA LYS A 18 23.03 5.59 6.46
C LYS A 18 22.06 4.43 6.30
N ARG A 19 21.85 3.68 7.40
CA ARG A 19 20.78 2.68 7.44
C ARG A 19 19.48 3.39 7.81
N VAL A 20 18.49 3.30 6.93
CA VAL A 20 17.17 3.93 7.12
C VAL A 20 16.16 2.87 7.55
N ALA A 21 15.29 3.23 8.48
CA ALA A 21 14.12 2.45 8.84
C ALA A 21 12.86 3.28 8.57
N VAL A 22 12.01 2.82 7.67
CA VAL A 22 10.74 3.48 7.33
C VAL A 22 9.62 2.74 8.06
N VAL A 23 8.80 3.49 8.78
CA VAL A 23 7.71 2.95 9.59
C VAL A 23 6.40 3.44 9.01
N GLY A 24 5.61 2.50 8.49
CA GLY A 24 4.33 2.79 7.85
C GLY A 24 3.95 1.71 6.84
N SER A 25 2.66 1.62 6.55
CA SER A 25 2.11 0.65 5.57
C SER A 25 1.36 1.31 4.41
N GLY A 26 1.34 2.64 4.34
CA GLY A 26 0.71 3.40 3.26
C GLY A 26 1.64 3.63 2.06
N LYS A 27 1.09 4.17 0.97
CA LYS A 27 1.82 4.48 -0.28
C LYS A 27 3.11 5.26 -0.01
N SER A 28 3.05 6.32 0.80
CA SER A 28 4.21 7.15 1.12
C SER A 28 5.36 6.36 1.75
N ALA A 29 5.06 5.32 2.56
CA ALA A 29 6.08 4.47 3.14
C ALA A 29 6.75 3.59 2.07
N PHE A 30 5.98 2.99 1.16
CA PHE A 30 6.51 2.21 0.04
C PHE A 30 7.35 3.07 -0.92
N ASP A 31 6.89 4.28 -1.24
CA ASP A 31 7.62 5.24 -2.08
C ASP A 31 8.95 5.64 -1.42
N THR A 32 8.90 6.02 -0.13
CA THR A 32 10.12 6.40 0.62
C THR A 32 11.12 5.25 0.67
N VAL A 33 10.67 4.02 0.91
CA VAL A 33 11.56 2.85 0.92
C VAL A 33 12.18 2.60 -0.44
N ALA A 34 11.41 2.79 -1.53
CA ALA A 34 11.93 2.63 -2.89
C ALA A 34 13.03 3.67 -3.19
N GLU A 35 12.81 4.93 -2.84
CA GLU A 35 13.79 6.01 -2.99
C GLU A 35 15.04 5.76 -2.14
N CYS A 36 14.86 5.40 -0.86
CA CYS A 36 15.98 5.09 0.02
C CYS A 36 16.81 3.90 -0.50
N ALA A 37 16.14 2.86 -1.01
CA ALA A 37 16.80 1.69 -1.57
C ALA A 37 17.58 2.04 -2.85
N ALA A 38 17.01 2.89 -3.71
CA ALA A 38 17.70 3.38 -4.92
C ALA A 38 18.95 4.21 -4.58
N ALA A 39 18.86 5.09 -3.57
CA ALA A 39 19.97 5.95 -3.15
C ALA A 39 21.12 5.17 -2.46
N ASN A 40 20.79 4.16 -1.65
CA ASN A 40 21.79 3.44 -0.84
C ASN A 40 22.29 2.12 -1.44
N GLY A 41 21.56 1.53 -2.39
CA GLY A 41 21.88 0.22 -2.94
C GLY A 41 21.86 -0.90 -1.90
N GLY A 42 22.47 -2.05 -2.23
CA GLY A 42 22.60 -3.18 -1.31
C GLY A 42 23.62 -2.98 -0.17
N ARG A 43 24.43 -1.92 -0.22
CA ARG A 43 25.51 -1.69 0.77
C ARG A 43 24.98 -1.20 2.12
N TYR A 44 23.89 -0.43 2.11
CA TYR A 44 23.19 0.03 3.30
C TYR A 44 21.70 -0.30 3.17
N PRO A 45 21.28 -1.52 3.57
CA PRO A 45 19.92 -1.98 3.34
C PRO A 45 18.91 -1.14 4.12
N CYS A 46 17.81 -0.82 3.47
CA CYS A 46 16.68 -0.13 4.08
C CYS A 46 15.78 -1.13 4.82
N ALA A 47 15.24 -0.75 5.97
CA ALA A 47 14.28 -1.57 6.70
C ALA A 47 12.89 -0.95 6.60
N MET A 48 11.90 -1.72 6.18
CA MET A 48 10.49 -1.32 6.21
C MET A 48 9.80 -2.04 7.36
N ILE A 49 9.14 -1.28 8.23
CA ILE A 49 8.41 -1.80 9.38
C ILE A 49 6.92 -1.53 9.19
N CYS A 50 6.16 -2.60 8.99
CA CYS A 50 4.72 -2.54 8.77
C CYS A 50 3.97 -3.09 9.99
N ARG A 51 3.02 -2.33 10.54
CA ARG A 51 2.11 -2.82 11.58
C ARG A 51 1.06 -3.77 11.00
N SER A 52 0.42 -3.36 9.91
CA SER A 52 -0.58 -4.14 9.18
C SER A 52 -0.33 -4.05 7.68
N GLY A 53 -0.53 -5.16 6.98
CA GLY A 53 -0.50 -5.19 5.52
C GLY A 53 -1.65 -4.37 4.93
N ARG A 54 -1.38 -3.60 3.88
CA ARG A 54 -2.39 -2.90 3.09
C ARG A 54 -2.42 -3.45 1.68
N TRP A 55 -3.59 -3.34 1.03
CA TRP A 55 -3.73 -3.71 -0.37
C TRP A 55 -2.93 -2.75 -1.25
N MET A 56 -1.82 -3.26 -1.79
CA MET A 56 -0.99 -2.57 -2.76
C MET A 56 -1.27 -3.15 -4.14
N VAL A 57 -1.67 -2.32 -5.10
CA VAL A 57 -1.97 -2.74 -6.46
C VAL A 57 -0.81 -2.38 -7.39
N ASN A 58 -0.44 -3.29 -8.28
CA ASN A 58 0.58 -3.03 -9.30
C ASN A 58 -0.06 -2.25 -10.45
N GLY A 59 0.37 -1.00 -10.69
CA GLY A 59 -0.09 -0.14 -11.79
C GLY A 59 -1.56 0.29 -11.76
N GLY A 60 -2.38 -0.18 -10.80
CA GLY A 60 -3.80 0.19 -10.72
C GLY A 60 -4.68 -0.40 -11.82
N PHE A 61 -4.26 -1.49 -12.47
CA PHE A 61 -5.05 -2.19 -13.49
C PHE A 61 -5.48 -3.58 -13.01
N VAL A 62 -6.73 -3.96 -13.31
CA VAL A 62 -7.29 -5.31 -13.12
C VAL A 62 -7.74 -5.81 -14.48
N TRP A 63 -7.18 -6.94 -14.92
CA TRP A 63 -7.48 -7.53 -16.24
C TRP A 63 -7.38 -6.55 -17.43
N GLY A 64 -6.44 -5.59 -17.36
CA GLY A 64 -6.26 -4.57 -18.40
C GLY A 64 -7.20 -3.36 -18.31
N VAL A 65 -8.09 -3.31 -17.32
CA VAL A 65 -8.97 -2.15 -17.07
C VAL A 65 -8.50 -1.41 -15.82
N SER A 66 -8.52 -0.07 -15.85
CA SER A 66 -8.18 0.74 -14.68
C SER A 66 -9.15 0.45 -13.53
N LEU A 67 -8.62 0.29 -12.32
CA LEU A 67 -9.40 0.07 -11.10
C LEU A 67 -10.41 1.19 -10.85
N GLY A 68 -10.03 2.42 -11.20
CA GLY A 68 -10.93 3.58 -11.17
C GLY A 68 -12.10 3.42 -12.14
N HIS A 69 -11.88 2.90 -13.34
CA HIS A 69 -12.99 2.60 -14.26
C HIS A 69 -13.84 1.41 -13.78
N LEU A 70 -13.29 0.39 -13.13
CA LEU A 70 -14.11 -0.72 -12.65
C LEU A 70 -15.01 -0.34 -11.47
N PHE A 71 -14.49 0.47 -10.55
CA PHE A 71 -15.14 0.68 -9.26
C PHE A 71 -15.55 2.12 -8.96
N CYS A 72 -15.05 3.10 -9.71
CA CYS A 72 -15.32 4.53 -9.54
C CYS A 72 -16.01 5.14 -10.79
N ASN A 73 -16.86 4.37 -11.45
CA ASN A 73 -17.71 4.85 -12.55
C ASN A 73 -19.13 5.18 -12.07
N ARG A 74 -19.90 5.96 -12.85
CA ARG A 74 -21.31 6.29 -12.54
C ARG A 74 -22.19 5.06 -12.32
N LEU A 75 -21.91 3.95 -13.02
CA LEU A 75 -22.59 2.66 -12.78
C LEU A 75 -22.28 2.09 -11.39
N ALA A 76 -21.07 2.30 -10.90
CA ALA A 76 -20.70 1.87 -9.55
C ALA A 76 -21.44 2.69 -8.47
N GLU A 77 -21.79 3.95 -8.73
CA GLU A 77 -22.65 4.71 -7.81
C GLU A 77 -24.06 4.13 -7.69
N LEU A 78 -24.59 3.51 -8.73
CA LEU A 78 -25.90 2.84 -8.69
C LEU A 78 -25.88 1.58 -7.80
N THR A 79 -24.69 1.06 -7.49
CA THR A 79 -24.52 -0.08 -6.58
C THR A 79 -24.47 0.33 -5.11
N VAL A 80 -24.44 1.64 -4.81
CA VAL A 80 -24.36 2.18 -3.46
C VAL A 80 -25.73 2.72 -3.07
N HIS A 81 -26.25 2.26 -1.95
CA HIS A 81 -27.52 2.73 -1.41
C HIS A 81 -27.41 4.18 -0.94
N LYS A 82 -28.25 5.08 -1.48
CA LYS A 82 -28.31 6.49 -1.07
C LYS A 82 -29.52 6.73 -0.17
N PRO A 83 -29.37 7.40 1.00
CA PRO A 83 -30.51 7.70 1.86
C PRO A 83 -31.44 8.70 1.16
N GLY A 84 -32.73 8.35 1.03
CA GLY A 84 -33.73 9.14 0.32
C GLY A 84 -33.91 8.80 -1.18
N GLU A 85 -33.34 7.70 -1.65
CA GLU A 85 -33.52 7.25 -3.04
C GLU A 85 -34.90 6.61 -3.31
N GLY A 86 -35.36 6.68 -4.55
CA GLY A 86 -36.61 6.05 -4.98
C GLY A 86 -36.54 4.52 -4.93
N LEU A 87 -37.69 3.87 -4.74
CA LEU A 87 -37.80 2.40 -4.59
C LEU A 87 -37.14 1.61 -5.74
N ALA A 88 -37.20 2.12 -6.98
CA ALA A 88 -36.55 1.50 -8.13
C ALA A 88 -35.02 1.49 -8.05
N LEU A 89 -34.40 2.56 -7.52
CA LEU A 89 -32.95 2.64 -7.33
C LEU A 89 -32.50 1.72 -6.18
N ALA A 90 -33.30 1.63 -5.12
CA ALA A 90 -33.05 0.70 -4.02
C ALA A 90 -33.08 -0.76 -4.49
N LEU A 91 -34.08 -1.15 -5.29
CA LEU A 91 -34.14 -2.50 -5.88
C LEU A 91 -32.95 -2.77 -6.80
N LEU A 92 -32.56 -1.79 -7.61
CA LEU A 92 -31.41 -1.92 -8.50
C LEU A 92 -30.09 -2.09 -7.72
N ALA A 93 -29.90 -1.30 -6.66
CA ALA A 93 -28.73 -1.41 -5.78
C ALA A 93 -28.65 -2.80 -5.12
N ILE A 94 -29.78 -3.33 -4.63
CA ILE A 94 -29.85 -4.67 -4.03
C ILE A 94 -29.50 -5.75 -5.06
N LEU A 95 -30.02 -5.65 -6.29
CA LEU A 95 -29.74 -6.61 -7.35
C LEU A 95 -28.26 -6.58 -7.81
N LEU A 96 -27.63 -5.41 -7.81
CA LEU A 96 -26.24 -5.23 -8.22
C LEU A 96 -25.23 -5.46 -7.09
N THR A 97 -25.66 -5.47 -5.83
CA THR A 97 -24.82 -5.77 -4.67
C THR A 97 -24.06 -7.10 -4.77
N PRO A 98 -24.71 -8.25 -5.10
CA PRO A 98 -23.99 -9.52 -5.26
C PRO A 98 -23.00 -9.49 -6.42
N LEU A 99 -23.31 -8.77 -7.50
CA LEU A 99 -22.40 -8.61 -8.64
C LEU A 99 -21.13 -7.83 -8.23
N ARG A 100 -21.30 -6.72 -7.50
CA ARG A 100 -20.17 -5.94 -6.95
C ARG A 100 -19.32 -6.79 -6.02
N TRP A 101 -19.95 -7.58 -5.15
CA TRP A 101 -19.25 -8.49 -4.24
C TRP A 101 -18.43 -9.52 -5.02
N LEU A 102 -19.01 -10.15 -6.04
CA LEU A 102 -18.31 -11.12 -6.89
C LEU A 102 -17.09 -10.50 -7.59
N LEU A 103 -17.25 -9.33 -8.20
CA LEU A 103 -16.15 -8.60 -8.84
C LEU A 103 -15.03 -8.28 -7.84
N SER A 104 -15.40 -7.88 -6.61
CA SER A 104 -14.40 -7.60 -5.57
C SER A 104 -13.61 -8.84 -5.15
N LYS A 105 -14.25 -10.02 -5.09
CA LYS A 105 -13.60 -11.28 -4.74
C LYS A 105 -12.71 -11.80 -5.86
N LEU A 106 -13.15 -11.67 -7.11
CA LEU A 106 -12.32 -12.02 -8.26
C LEU A 106 -11.08 -11.11 -8.35
N ALA A 107 -11.24 -9.80 -8.11
CA ALA A 107 -10.12 -8.87 -8.03
C ALA A 107 -9.17 -9.22 -6.87
N GLU A 108 -9.70 -9.58 -5.70
CA GLU A 108 -8.92 -10.04 -4.54
C GLU A 108 -8.03 -11.23 -4.90
N THR A 109 -8.61 -12.26 -5.55
CA THR A 109 -7.88 -13.45 -6.00
C THR A 109 -6.85 -13.09 -7.07
N TYR A 110 -7.21 -12.25 -8.05
CA TYR A 110 -6.30 -11.80 -9.09
C TYR A 110 -5.05 -11.11 -8.51
N PHE A 111 -5.23 -10.20 -7.55
CA PHE A 111 -4.11 -9.52 -6.91
C PHE A 111 -3.26 -10.44 -6.05
N LYS A 112 -3.86 -11.40 -5.34
CA LYS A 112 -3.11 -12.44 -4.61
C LYS A 112 -2.27 -13.31 -5.54
N MET A 113 -2.75 -13.57 -6.77
CA MET A 113 -1.99 -14.32 -7.77
C MET A 113 -0.86 -13.50 -8.42
N GLN A 114 -1.13 -12.23 -8.75
CA GLN A 114 -0.15 -11.38 -9.43
C GLN A 114 0.97 -10.88 -8.51
N ILE A 115 0.64 -10.60 -7.25
CA ILE A 115 1.55 -9.98 -6.30
C ILE A 115 1.93 -11.03 -5.26
N PRO A 116 3.23 -11.32 -5.06
CA PRO A 116 3.69 -12.32 -4.09
C PRO A 116 3.59 -11.81 -2.63
N MET A 117 2.43 -11.28 -2.23
CA MET A 117 2.17 -10.77 -0.88
C MET A 117 2.34 -11.87 0.17
N GLU A 118 1.89 -13.08 -0.14
CA GLU A 118 1.96 -14.23 0.76
C GLU A 118 3.40 -14.62 1.11
N LYS A 119 4.31 -14.61 0.12
CA LYS A 119 5.73 -14.94 0.32
C LYS A 119 6.42 -14.00 1.32
N HIS A 120 5.94 -12.76 1.41
CA HIS A 120 6.51 -11.74 2.28
C HIS A 120 5.63 -11.46 3.52
N GLY A 121 4.61 -12.28 3.77
CA GLY A 121 3.67 -12.09 4.89
C GLY A 121 2.78 -10.85 4.78
N MET A 122 2.85 -10.10 3.67
CA MET A 122 2.17 -8.81 3.42
C MET A 122 0.71 -8.94 3.00
N VAL A 123 0.04 -10.00 3.44
CA VAL A 123 -1.38 -10.22 3.18
C VAL A 123 -2.20 -9.29 4.08
N PRO A 124 -3.07 -8.43 3.53
CA PRO A 124 -3.94 -7.57 4.32
C PRO A 124 -5.00 -8.38 5.09
N GLU A 125 -5.33 -7.95 6.30
CA GLU A 125 -6.43 -8.53 7.09
C GLU A 125 -7.80 -8.08 6.56
N GLU A 126 -7.88 -6.87 6.02
CA GLU A 126 -9.11 -6.32 5.46
C GLU A 126 -9.42 -6.90 4.07
N SER A 127 -10.70 -7.05 3.75
CA SER A 127 -11.12 -7.42 2.39
C SER A 127 -10.77 -6.34 1.37
N PHE A 128 -10.52 -6.74 0.12
CA PHE A 128 -10.23 -5.82 -0.97
C PHE A 128 -11.35 -4.77 -1.15
N ALA A 129 -12.62 -5.20 -1.06
CA ALA A 129 -13.78 -4.31 -1.14
C ALA A 129 -13.78 -3.23 -0.04
N GLY A 130 -13.45 -3.61 1.20
CA GLY A 130 -13.39 -2.70 2.34
C GLY A 130 -12.23 -1.70 2.22
N SER A 131 -11.05 -2.17 1.78
CA SER A 131 -9.92 -1.30 1.51
C SER A 131 -10.18 -0.34 0.35
N MET A 132 -10.92 -0.78 -0.66
CA MET A 132 -11.33 0.07 -1.78
C MET A 132 -12.34 1.14 -1.35
N SER A 133 -13.37 0.78 -0.57
CA SER A 133 -14.34 1.76 -0.05
C SER A 133 -13.71 2.74 0.94
N GLY A 134 -12.71 2.30 1.71
CA GLY A 134 -12.00 3.15 2.66
C GLY A 134 -10.89 4.01 2.05
N CYS A 135 -10.72 3.99 0.73
CA CYS A 135 -9.61 4.66 0.03
C CYS A 135 -8.22 4.26 0.58
N ARG A 136 -8.07 3.02 1.05
CA ARG A 136 -6.84 2.47 1.64
C ARG A 136 -5.98 1.69 0.66
N LEU A 137 -6.30 1.75 -0.63
CA LEU A 137 -5.53 1.16 -1.70
C LEU A 137 -4.30 2.02 -2.01
N GLY A 138 -3.13 1.39 -2.07
CA GLY A 138 -1.90 2.04 -2.53
C GLY A 138 -1.47 1.50 -3.89
N VAL A 139 -0.84 2.34 -4.72
CA VAL A 139 -0.14 1.85 -5.91
C VAL A 139 1.26 1.45 -5.49
N LEU A 140 1.68 0.24 -5.84
CA LEU A 140 3.01 -0.25 -5.55
C LEU A 140 4.04 0.39 -6.50
N PRO A 141 5.19 0.85 -5.99
CA PRO A 141 6.30 1.27 -6.84
C PRO A 141 6.79 0.14 -7.74
N ASP A 142 7.15 0.47 -8.98
CA ASP A 142 7.66 -0.51 -9.95
C ASP A 142 8.87 -1.26 -9.37
N LYS A 143 8.89 -2.58 -9.58
CA LYS A 143 9.98 -3.51 -9.15
C LYS A 143 10.23 -3.53 -7.64
N PHE A 144 9.28 -3.10 -6.80
CA PHE A 144 9.47 -3.11 -5.34
C PHE A 144 9.84 -4.50 -4.80
N TYR A 145 9.16 -5.56 -5.26
CA TYR A 145 9.46 -6.92 -4.83
C TYR A 145 10.79 -7.46 -5.35
N ASP A 146 11.31 -6.95 -6.47
CA ASP A 146 12.62 -7.36 -6.96
C ASP A 146 13.73 -6.71 -6.13
N ARG A 147 13.54 -5.45 -5.70
CA ARG A 147 14.42 -4.80 -4.72
C ARG A 147 14.43 -5.48 -3.34
N LEU A 148 13.33 -6.12 -2.95
CA LEU A 148 13.29 -6.97 -1.74
C LEU A 148 14.15 -8.24 -1.93
N LYS A 149 14.12 -8.88 -3.11
CA LYS A 149 14.93 -10.07 -3.39
C LYS A 149 16.42 -9.76 -3.48
N GLU A 150 16.78 -8.57 -3.96
CA GLU A 150 18.17 -8.11 -4.04
C GLU A 150 18.76 -7.72 -2.67
N GLU A 151 18.05 -8.00 -1.56
CA GLU A 151 18.43 -7.66 -0.18
C GLU A 151 18.67 -6.16 0.06
N MET A 152 18.28 -5.30 -0.89
CA MET A 152 18.38 -3.84 -0.75
C MET A 152 17.40 -3.32 0.29
N CYS A 153 16.30 -4.04 0.51
CA CYS A 153 15.32 -3.71 1.52
C CYS A 153 14.82 -4.95 2.27
N LYS A 154 14.69 -4.83 3.59
CA LYS A 154 14.09 -5.85 4.46
C LYS A 154 12.74 -5.36 4.95
N SER A 155 11.67 -6.07 4.59
CA SER A 155 10.33 -5.80 5.13
C SER A 155 10.08 -6.71 6.32
N THR A 156 9.69 -6.15 7.47
CA THR A 156 9.24 -6.92 8.64
C THR A 156 7.83 -6.47 9.01
N GLN A 157 6.91 -7.43 9.03
CA GLN A 157 5.53 -7.20 9.42
C GLN A 157 5.28 -7.63 10.86
N ASN A 158 4.31 -6.97 11.51
CA ASN A 158 3.90 -7.27 12.88
C ASN A 158 5.03 -7.08 13.91
N CYS A 159 5.92 -6.12 13.66
CA CYS A 159 6.97 -5.76 14.63
C CYS A 159 6.34 -5.24 15.93
N CYS A 160 6.48 -6.03 16.98
CA CYS A 160 6.24 -5.59 18.35
C CYS A 160 7.21 -4.44 18.73
N LEU A 161 6.78 -3.58 19.66
CA LEU A 161 7.57 -2.48 20.26
C LEU A 161 9.07 -2.79 20.51
N PRO A 162 9.48 -3.98 21.00
CA PRO A 162 10.90 -4.30 21.21
C PRO A 162 11.76 -4.36 19.94
N VAL A 163 11.19 -4.71 18.77
CA VAL A 163 11.92 -4.68 17.49
C VAL A 163 12.01 -3.25 16.96
N TYR A 164 10.98 -2.45 17.18
CA TYR A 164 10.96 -1.01 16.87
C TYR A 164 12.06 -0.28 17.64
N GLU A 165 12.20 -0.50 18.97
CA GLU A 165 13.26 0.10 19.79
C GLU A 165 14.69 -0.34 19.39
N ARG A 166 14.82 -1.52 18.80
CA ARG A 166 16.11 -2.01 18.31
C ARG A 166 16.48 -1.37 16.97
N CYS A 167 15.49 -1.10 16.12
CA CYS A 167 15.68 -0.37 14.86
C CYS A 167 15.96 1.12 15.11
N THR A 168 15.21 1.77 16.01
CA THR A 168 15.39 3.20 16.34
C THR A 168 16.77 3.52 16.91
N ARG A 169 17.43 2.57 17.58
CA ARG A 169 18.80 2.75 18.10
C ARG A 169 19.92 2.67 17.07
N LYS A 170 19.68 2.11 15.87
CA LYS A 170 20.74 1.85 14.86
C LYS A 170 20.45 2.46 13.48
N HIS A 171 19.26 3.03 13.29
CA HIS A 171 18.75 3.52 12.01
C HIS A 171 18.18 4.93 12.14
N VAL A 172 18.23 5.70 11.06
CA VAL A 172 17.42 6.91 10.93
C VAL A 172 15.97 6.47 10.71
N VAL A 173 15.08 6.85 11.62
CA VAL A 173 13.67 6.42 11.58
C VAL A 173 12.81 7.49 10.91
N VAL A 174 12.21 7.13 9.78
CA VAL A 174 11.19 7.93 9.11
C VAL A 174 9.83 7.37 9.51
N ASN A 175 9.11 8.12 10.36
CA ASN A 175 7.80 7.73 10.84
C ASN A 175 6.72 8.41 9.99
N LEU A 176 6.01 7.63 9.17
CA LEU A 176 4.96 8.10 8.26
C LEU A 176 3.55 7.77 8.78
N PHE A 177 3.37 7.69 10.09
CA PHE A 177 2.05 7.42 10.71
C PHE A 177 0.98 8.50 10.45
N SER A 178 1.30 9.60 9.77
CA SER A 178 0.35 10.68 9.49
C SER A 178 0.54 11.26 8.09
N LEU A 179 0.03 10.55 7.10
CA LEU A 179 -0.50 11.15 5.86
C LEU A 179 -1.82 10.44 5.59
N VAL A 180 -2.85 10.92 6.30
CA VAL A 180 -4.27 10.68 6.00
C VAL A 180 -4.71 11.80 5.08
#